data_AF-A0A7V9LIU7-F1
#
_entry.id   AF-A0A7V9LIU7-F1
#
_cell.length_a   1.000
_cell.length_b   1.000
_cell.length_c   1.000
_cell.angle_alpha   90.00
_cell.angle_beta   90.00
_cell.angle_gamma   90.00
#
_symmetry.space_group_name_H-M   'P 1'
#
loop_
_entity.id
_entity.type
_entity.pdbx_description
1 polymer ?
#
loop_
_entity_poly.entity_id
_entity_poly.type
_entity_poly.pdbx_seq_one_letter_code
_entity_poly.pdbx_strand_id
1 'polypeptide(L)'
;LSRFRSSKEVAEAVAGINAGAIDIVIGTHKLLTESINFERLGLVIIDEEHRFGVRQKERLKALRADVDVLTLTATPIPRTLALSLEGIREFSVIATAPQRRLAIKTFVRKESASLMREAVLRELKRGGQVYFLHNEVETIDNRRARLAELLPEARIEIAHGQMHERELERVMRDFYQQRFNVLLCTTIIETGIDVPTANTIIIHRADKFGLAQLHQLRGRVGRSHHQAYAYLMVPDAGGLTKNAEKRLEAIQNLEELGSGFYLAMHDLEIRGAGEVLGENQSGNMQEVGFDLYTQMLNAAVRALRSGREPDLLAPLRVVTEINLHVPALLPSDYVGDVHQRLSMYKKLASADSEDELIGRQEELVDRYGKLPEAAKALIDTHRLRLVGEKLGVKKIDASSDVIVIQFIPDPPFDTAKLIRLMQGSKTMRLAGPERLRIEEKTVNTDARLQRLREVFRAIGQS
;
A
#
# COMPACT_ATOMS: atom_id res chain seq x y z
N LEU A 1 -3.84 -9.34 -32.62
CA LEU A 1 -4.54 -8.10 -33.04
C LEU A 1 -3.84 -6.86 -32.49
N SER A 2 -3.04 -6.18 -33.31
CA SER A 2 -2.32 -4.94 -32.92
C SER A 2 -2.49 -3.85 -33.97
N ARG A 3 -1.94 -2.65 -33.73
CA ARG A 3 -1.93 -1.56 -34.71
C ARG A 3 -1.02 -1.82 -35.91
N PHE A 4 -0.08 -2.76 -35.78
CA PHE A 4 0.91 -3.10 -36.81
C PHE A 4 0.41 -4.10 -37.87
N ARG A 5 -0.84 -4.58 -37.76
CA ARG A 5 -1.43 -5.53 -38.72
C ARG A 5 -2.28 -4.80 -39.75
N SER A 6 -2.23 -5.28 -40.99
CA SER A 6 -3.03 -4.74 -42.09
C SER A 6 -4.53 -4.94 -41.85
N SER A 7 -5.36 -4.07 -42.44
CA SER A 7 -6.82 -4.17 -42.29
C SER A 7 -7.37 -5.53 -42.76
N LYS A 8 -6.72 -6.15 -43.75
CA LYS A 8 -7.09 -7.48 -44.26
C LYS A 8 -6.81 -8.57 -43.22
N GLU A 9 -5.61 -8.62 -42.66
CA GLU A 9 -5.25 -9.59 -41.60
C GLU A 9 -6.12 -9.39 -40.35
N VAL A 10 -6.48 -8.15 -40.02
CA VAL A 10 -7.37 -7.85 -38.89
C VAL A 10 -8.77 -8.40 -39.14
N ALA A 11 -9.33 -8.22 -40.34
CA ALA A 11 -10.66 -8.72 -40.68
C ALA A 11 -10.71 -10.26 -40.67
N GLU A 12 -9.70 -10.91 -41.23
CA GLU A 12 -9.57 -12.38 -41.20
C GLU A 12 -9.47 -12.90 -39.75
N ALA A 13 -8.66 -12.26 -38.91
CA ALA A 13 -8.55 -12.62 -37.50
C ALA A 13 -9.86 -12.42 -36.74
N VAL A 14 -10.60 -11.32 -36.97
CA VAL A 14 -11.90 -11.09 -36.32
C VAL A 14 -12.93 -12.15 -36.74
N ALA A 15 -12.97 -12.50 -38.03
CA ALA A 15 -13.83 -13.58 -38.52
C ALA A 15 -13.48 -14.93 -37.86
N GLY A 16 -12.19 -15.24 -37.75
CA GLY A 16 -11.71 -16.46 -37.09
C GLY A 16 -12.02 -16.51 -35.60
N ILE A 17 -11.99 -15.37 -34.89
CA ILE A 17 -12.37 -15.27 -33.47
C ILE A 17 -13.86 -15.52 -33.30
N ASN A 18 -14.69 -14.86 -34.11
CA ASN A 18 -16.15 -14.97 -34.02
C ASN A 18 -16.65 -16.36 -34.41
N ALA A 19 -15.90 -17.08 -35.25
CA ALA A 19 -16.19 -18.46 -35.65
C ALA A 19 -15.57 -19.53 -34.72
N GLY A 20 -14.91 -19.12 -33.63
CA GLY A 20 -14.31 -20.04 -32.66
C GLY A 20 -13.12 -20.86 -33.20
N ALA A 21 -12.52 -20.46 -34.33
CA ALA A 21 -11.40 -21.15 -34.97
C ALA A 21 -10.03 -20.78 -34.39
N ILE A 22 -9.97 -19.76 -33.52
CA ILE A 22 -8.73 -19.25 -32.91
C ILE A 22 -8.79 -19.45 -31.40
N ASP A 23 -7.88 -20.26 -30.87
CA ASP A 23 -7.83 -20.60 -29.44
C ASP A 23 -7.15 -19.52 -28.58
N ILE A 24 -6.10 -18.88 -29.10
CA ILE A 24 -5.32 -17.86 -28.36
C ILE A 24 -5.26 -16.57 -29.19
N VAL A 25 -5.75 -15.49 -28.59
CA VAL A 25 -5.74 -14.16 -29.19
C VAL A 25 -4.96 -13.20 -28.31
N ILE A 26 -3.86 -12.67 -28.83
CA ILE A 26 -3.07 -11.63 -28.18
C ILE A 26 -3.33 -10.30 -28.88
N GLY A 27 -3.70 -9.27 -28.14
CA GLY A 27 -3.99 -7.98 -28.73
C GLY A 27 -4.11 -6.84 -27.72
N THR A 28 -4.20 -5.63 -28.27
CA THR A 28 -4.36 -4.41 -27.47
C THR A 28 -5.85 -4.16 -27.18
N HIS A 29 -6.20 -2.95 -26.73
CA HIS A 29 -7.59 -2.48 -26.56
C HIS A 29 -8.52 -2.72 -27.75
N LYS A 30 -8.00 -2.99 -28.96
CA LYS A 30 -8.80 -3.43 -30.11
C LYS A 30 -9.63 -4.69 -29.82
N LEU A 31 -9.19 -5.55 -28.90
CA LEU A 31 -9.95 -6.74 -28.47
C LEU A 31 -11.24 -6.41 -27.70
N LEU A 32 -11.34 -5.18 -27.17
CA LEU A 32 -12.49 -4.72 -26.39
C LEU A 32 -13.53 -3.99 -27.26
N THR A 33 -13.37 -4.02 -28.59
CA THR A 33 -14.32 -3.44 -29.54
C THR A 33 -15.54 -4.34 -29.68
N GLU A 34 -16.74 -3.77 -29.88
CA GLU A 34 -18.00 -4.54 -29.96
C GLU A 34 -18.07 -5.52 -31.13
N SER A 35 -17.21 -5.37 -32.15
CA SER A 35 -17.17 -6.23 -33.33
C SER A 35 -16.58 -7.62 -33.08
N ILE A 36 -16.01 -7.85 -31.90
CA ILE A 36 -15.38 -9.11 -31.52
C ILE A 36 -16.27 -9.79 -30.48
N ASN A 37 -16.80 -10.95 -30.86
CA ASN A 37 -17.58 -11.80 -29.97
C ASN A 37 -16.86 -13.13 -29.80
N PHE A 38 -16.53 -13.48 -28.56
CA PHE A 38 -15.85 -14.73 -28.28
C PHE A 38 -16.90 -15.82 -28.03
N GLU A 39 -16.90 -16.88 -28.85
CA GLU A 39 -17.85 -17.98 -28.72
C GLU A 39 -17.67 -18.75 -27.41
N ARG A 40 -16.42 -19.01 -27.01
CA ARG A 40 -16.04 -19.79 -25.82
C ARG A 40 -14.86 -19.18 -25.07
N LEU A 41 -15.05 -18.00 -24.49
CA LEU A 41 -14.00 -17.34 -23.70
C LEU A 41 -13.89 -18.00 -22.32
N GLY A 42 -12.81 -18.75 -22.08
CA GLY A 42 -12.57 -19.40 -20.78
C GLY A 42 -11.59 -18.65 -19.86
N LEU A 43 -10.66 -17.88 -20.43
CA LEU A 43 -9.60 -17.19 -19.67
C LEU A 43 -9.27 -15.84 -20.30
N VAL A 44 -9.17 -14.80 -19.46
CA VAL A 44 -8.65 -13.48 -19.85
C VAL A 44 -7.39 -13.17 -19.07
N ILE A 45 -6.29 -12.94 -19.79
CA ILE A 45 -5.04 -12.46 -19.20
C ILE A 45 -4.89 -10.97 -19.48
N ILE A 46 -4.79 -10.17 -18.43
CA ILE A 46 -4.62 -8.72 -18.50
C ILE A 46 -3.22 -8.38 -18.01
N ASP A 47 -2.38 -7.86 -18.89
CA ASP A 47 -1.05 -7.33 -18.52
C ASP A 47 -1.13 -5.81 -18.32
N GLU A 48 -0.53 -5.31 -17.25
CA GLU A 48 -0.50 -3.91 -16.82
C GLU A 48 -1.88 -3.20 -16.81
N GLU A 49 -2.83 -3.73 -16.04
CA GLU A 49 -4.23 -3.23 -15.90
C GLU A 49 -4.32 -1.71 -15.68
N HIS A 50 -3.33 -1.10 -15.01
CA HIS A 50 -3.31 0.33 -14.72
C HIS A 50 -3.31 1.22 -15.97
N ARG A 51 -2.85 0.70 -17.12
CA ARG A 51 -2.80 1.44 -18.40
C ARG A 51 -4.15 1.50 -19.13
N PHE A 52 -5.17 0.75 -18.70
CA PHE A 52 -6.48 0.74 -19.33
C PHE A 52 -7.37 1.87 -18.82
N GLY A 53 -8.09 2.52 -19.75
CA GLY A 53 -9.04 3.59 -19.45
C GLY A 53 -10.32 3.07 -18.77
N VAL A 54 -11.13 3.98 -18.22
CA VAL A 54 -12.33 3.65 -17.44
C VAL A 54 -13.32 2.79 -18.24
N ARG A 55 -13.67 3.18 -19.47
CA ARG A 55 -14.58 2.42 -20.35
C ARG A 55 -14.07 1.01 -20.67
N GLN A 56 -12.76 0.86 -20.87
CA GLN A 56 -12.15 -0.44 -21.12
C GLN A 56 -12.24 -1.34 -19.88
N LYS A 57 -12.03 -0.75 -18.70
CA LYS A 57 -12.18 -1.45 -17.42
C LYS A 57 -13.61 -1.88 -17.15
N GLU A 58 -14.62 -1.12 -17.56
CA GLU A 58 -16.02 -1.52 -17.45
C GLU A 58 -16.35 -2.72 -18.34
N ARG A 59 -15.88 -2.72 -19.60
CA ARG A 59 -16.05 -3.87 -20.50
C ARG A 59 -15.36 -5.12 -19.95
N LEU A 60 -14.16 -4.97 -19.40
CA LEU A 60 -13.43 -6.05 -18.72
C LEU A 60 -14.15 -6.55 -17.46
N LYS A 61 -14.84 -5.67 -16.71
CA LYS A 61 -15.67 -6.07 -15.56
C LYS A 61 -16.90 -6.86 -15.98
N ALA A 62 -17.53 -6.52 -17.11
CA ALA A 62 -18.65 -7.28 -17.63
C ALA A 62 -18.21 -8.71 -18.01
N LEU A 63 -17.03 -8.86 -18.62
CA LEU A 63 -16.45 -10.17 -18.95
C LEU A 63 -16.06 -10.99 -17.71
N ARG A 64 -15.74 -10.34 -16.59
CA ARG A 64 -15.35 -11.01 -15.32
C ARG A 64 -16.49 -11.77 -14.65
N ALA A 65 -17.75 -11.52 -15.01
CA ALA A 65 -18.88 -12.21 -14.39
C ALA A 65 -18.93 -13.70 -14.76
N ASP A 66 -18.46 -14.04 -15.96
CA ASP A 66 -18.62 -15.37 -16.57
C ASP A 66 -17.28 -16.07 -16.89
N VAL A 67 -16.13 -15.42 -16.65
CA VAL A 67 -14.82 -15.86 -17.15
C VAL A 67 -13.70 -15.68 -16.10
N ASP A 68 -12.76 -16.63 -16.07
CA ASP A 68 -11.56 -16.54 -15.24
C ASP A 68 -10.63 -15.40 -15.72
N VAL A 69 -10.16 -14.57 -14.78
CA VAL A 69 -9.30 -13.41 -15.09
C VAL A 69 -8.00 -13.44 -14.32
N LEU A 70 -6.89 -13.53 -15.06
CA LEU A 70 -5.53 -13.39 -14.54
C LEU A 70 -5.01 -11.98 -14.84
N THR A 71 -4.65 -11.23 -13.80
CA THR A 71 -4.07 -9.89 -13.97
C THR A 71 -2.60 -9.90 -13.56
N LEU A 72 -1.73 -9.44 -14.46
CA LEU A 72 -0.29 -9.33 -14.26
C LEU A 72 0.10 -7.85 -14.18
N THR A 73 0.97 -7.48 -13.24
CA THR A 73 1.52 -6.13 -13.16
C THR A 73 2.86 -6.12 -12.45
N ALA A 74 3.78 -5.26 -12.90
CA ALA A 74 5.06 -5.05 -12.23
C ALA A 74 4.94 -4.25 -10.92
N THR A 75 3.85 -3.49 -10.76
CA THR A 75 3.57 -2.67 -9.57
C THR A 75 2.08 -2.77 -9.24
N PRO A 76 1.71 -3.49 -8.16
CA PRO A 76 0.31 -3.66 -7.82
C PRO A 76 -0.35 -2.30 -7.55
N ILE A 77 -1.51 -2.07 -8.15
CA ILE A 77 -2.30 -0.86 -7.92
C ILE A 77 -2.63 -0.81 -6.42
N PRO A 78 -2.40 0.32 -5.72
CA PRO A 78 -2.59 0.38 -4.27
C PRO A 78 -3.99 -0.07 -3.80
N ARG A 79 -5.03 0.24 -4.59
CA ARG A 79 -6.41 -0.24 -4.37
C ARG A 79 -6.53 -1.77 -4.47
N THR A 80 -5.92 -2.37 -5.48
CA THR A 80 -5.96 -3.82 -5.70
C THR A 80 -5.18 -4.55 -4.62
N LEU A 81 -4.05 -3.97 -4.18
CA LEU A 81 -3.26 -4.49 -3.08
C LEU A 81 -4.03 -4.46 -1.76
N ALA A 82 -4.72 -3.36 -1.44
CA ALA A 82 -5.57 -3.27 -0.25
C ALA A 82 -6.70 -4.33 -0.24
N LEU A 83 -7.43 -4.47 -1.37
CA LEU A 83 -8.50 -5.48 -1.50
C LEU A 83 -7.99 -6.93 -1.45
N SER A 84 -6.76 -7.17 -1.89
CA SER A 84 -6.10 -8.47 -1.84
C SER A 84 -5.61 -8.83 -0.44
N LEU A 85 -5.09 -7.87 0.32
CA LEU A 85 -4.69 -8.07 1.72
C LEU A 85 -5.88 -8.44 2.63
N GLU A 86 -7.09 -8.01 2.28
CA GLU A 86 -8.33 -8.35 2.99
C GLU A 86 -8.99 -9.65 2.49
N GLY A 87 -8.35 -10.37 1.56
CA GLY A 87 -8.81 -11.69 1.09
C GLY A 87 -10.04 -11.67 0.18
N ILE A 88 -10.36 -10.51 -0.43
CA ILE A 88 -11.39 -10.39 -1.48
C ILE A 88 -10.81 -10.81 -2.84
N ARG A 89 -9.48 -10.73 -3.00
CA ARG A 89 -8.75 -11.18 -4.19
C ARG A 89 -7.53 -12.02 -3.81
N GLU A 90 -7.48 -13.23 -4.33
CA GLU A 90 -6.25 -14.03 -4.29
C GLU A 90 -5.15 -13.34 -5.12
N PHE A 91 -3.97 -13.20 -4.52
CA PHE A 91 -2.80 -12.63 -5.18
C PHE A 91 -1.61 -13.56 -4.95
N SER A 92 -0.78 -13.72 -5.98
CA SER A 92 0.47 -14.45 -5.89
C SER A 92 1.61 -13.51 -6.20
N VAL A 93 2.55 -13.37 -5.27
CA VAL A 93 3.74 -12.53 -5.44
C VAL A 93 4.90 -13.40 -5.89
N ILE A 94 5.38 -13.17 -7.10
CA ILE A 94 6.61 -13.78 -7.60
C ILE A 94 7.77 -12.87 -7.20
N ALA A 95 8.27 -13.04 -5.97
CA ALA A 95 9.36 -12.23 -5.43
C ALA A 95 10.75 -12.71 -5.89
N THR A 96 10.91 -14.02 -6.10
CA THR A 96 12.20 -14.62 -6.45
C THR A 96 12.55 -14.31 -7.91
N ALA A 97 13.59 -13.51 -8.12
CA ALA A 97 14.12 -13.26 -9.45
C ALA A 97 14.71 -14.56 -10.06
N PRO A 98 14.66 -14.74 -11.39
CA PRO A 98 15.35 -15.84 -12.06
C PRO A 98 16.84 -15.88 -11.72
N GLN A 99 17.44 -17.07 -11.68
CA GLN A 99 18.87 -17.24 -11.40
C GLN A 99 19.73 -16.35 -12.31
N ARG A 100 20.74 -15.69 -11.73
CA ARG A 100 21.73 -14.80 -12.39
C ARG A 100 21.27 -13.38 -12.74
N ARG A 101 20.17 -12.89 -12.17
CA ARG A 101 19.82 -11.46 -12.25
C ARG A 101 20.55 -10.67 -11.17
N LEU A 102 21.37 -9.69 -11.57
CA LEU A 102 22.07 -8.79 -10.65
C LEU A 102 21.18 -7.60 -10.30
N ALA A 103 21.28 -7.13 -9.05
CA ALA A 103 20.62 -5.91 -8.61
C ALA A 103 21.12 -4.69 -9.39
N ILE A 104 20.24 -3.72 -9.65
CA ILE A 104 20.58 -2.51 -10.41
C ILE A 104 21.12 -1.46 -9.44
N LYS A 105 22.37 -1.03 -9.64
CA LYS A 105 22.97 0.03 -8.81
C LYS A 105 22.38 1.37 -9.16
N THR A 106 21.68 1.98 -8.21
CA THR A 106 20.93 3.23 -8.42
C THR A 106 21.66 4.39 -7.76
N PHE A 107 21.91 5.48 -8.50
CA PHE A 107 22.59 6.66 -7.99
C PHE A 107 21.73 7.90 -8.20
N VAL A 108 21.38 8.59 -7.10
CA VAL A 108 20.78 9.93 -7.16
C VAL A 108 21.91 10.95 -7.09
N ARG A 109 22.11 11.73 -8.17
CA ARG A 109 23.19 12.73 -8.26
C ARG A 109 22.70 13.99 -8.96
N LYS A 110 23.37 15.11 -8.70
CA LYS A 110 23.16 16.33 -9.46
C LYS A 110 23.55 16.11 -10.92
N GLU A 111 22.83 16.75 -11.82
CA GLU A 111 23.19 16.74 -13.25
C GLU A 111 24.60 17.33 -13.43
N SER A 112 25.51 16.53 -14.00
CA SER A 112 26.87 16.93 -14.30
C SER A 112 27.31 16.33 -15.62
N ALA A 113 27.93 17.15 -16.47
CA ALA A 113 28.49 16.73 -17.75
C ALA A 113 29.55 15.64 -17.59
N SER A 114 30.39 15.72 -16.55
CA SER A 114 31.42 14.71 -16.30
C SER A 114 30.84 13.35 -15.94
N LEU A 115 29.81 13.33 -15.08
CA LEU A 115 29.11 12.11 -14.68
C LEU A 115 28.39 11.45 -15.86
N MET A 116 27.68 12.25 -16.67
CA MET A 116 27.04 11.79 -17.90
C MET A 116 28.06 11.15 -18.84
N ARG A 117 29.18 11.84 -19.09
CA ARG A 117 30.23 11.35 -19.97
C ARG A 117 30.84 10.04 -19.46
N GLU A 118 31.17 9.96 -18.19
CA GLU A 118 31.73 8.75 -17.58
C GLU A 118 30.77 7.56 -17.67
N ALA A 119 29.49 7.78 -17.32
CA ALA A 119 28.47 6.73 -17.35
C ALA A 119 28.28 6.16 -18.76
N VAL A 120 28.18 7.02 -19.78
CA VAL A 120 27.98 6.60 -21.18
C VAL A 120 29.23 5.93 -21.74
N LEU A 121 30.42 6.50 -21.52
CA LEU A 121 31.67 5.90 -22.00
C LEU A 121 31.96 4.55 -21.35
N ARG A 122 31.60 4.37 -20.08
CA ARG A 122 31.74 3.08 -19.39
C ARG A 122 30.91 2.00 -20.07
N GLU A 123 29.67 2.30 -20.46
CA GLU A 123 28.80 1.34 -21.14
C GLU A 123 29.27 1.08 -22.59
N LEU A 124 29.66 2.13 -23.32
CA LEU A 124 30.23 2.03 -24.67
C LEU A 124 31.48 1.13 -24.72
N LYS A 125 32.39 1.25 -23.74
CA LYS A 125 33.59 0.39 -23.63
C LYS A 125 33.24 -1.08 -23.44
N ARG A 126 32.06 -1.39 -22.89
CA ARG A 126 31.56 -2.76 -22.71
C ARG A 126 30.81 -3.28 -23.94
N GLY A 127 30.67 -2.46 -24.99
CA GLY A 127 29.82 -2.78 -26.15
C GLY A 127 28.33 -2.74 -25.82
N GLY A 128 27.95 -2.13 -24.71
CA GLY A 128 26.56 -1.98 -24.29
C GLY A 128 25.87 -0.77 -24.91
N GLN A 129 24.61 -0.61 -24.55
CA GLN A 129 23.77 0.50 -25.00
C GLN A 129 23.20 1.26 -23.80
N VAL A 130 22.89 2.54 -24.00
CA VAL A 130 22.43 3.44 -22.96
C VAL A 130 21.06 4.01 -23.29
N TYR A 131 20.15 3.96 -22.33
CA TYR A 131 18.93 4.75 -22.37
C TYR A 131 19.18 6.12 -21.74
N PHE A 132 18.94 7.19 -22.49
CA PHE A 132 18.91 8.55 -21.96
C PHE A 132 17.47 9.04 -21.99
N LEU A 133 16.85 9.15 -20.82
CA LEU A 133 15.46 9.58 -20.70
C LEU A 133 15.38 11.10 -20.57
N HIS A 134 14.66 11.73 -21.48
CA HIS A 134 14.33 13.14 -21.47
C HIS A 134 12.85 13.31 -21.83
N ASN A 135 12.00 13.67 -20.87
CA ASN A 135 10.53 13.62 -21.01
C ASN A 135 9.89 14.88 -21.65
N GLU A 136 10.67 15.68 -22.37
CA GLU A 136 10.18 16.91 -23.03
C GLU A 136 10.50 16.81 -24.52
N VAL A 137 9.47 16.71 -25.37
CA VAL A 137 9.64 16.54 -26.82
C VAL A 137 10.15 17.83 -27.46
N GLU A 138 9.69 18.99 -27.00
CA GLU A 138 10.08 20.29 -27.55
C GLU A 138 11.58 20.58 -27.44
N THR A 139 12.23 20.03 -26.41
CA THR A 139 13.64 20.28 -26.08
C THR A 139 14.55 19.09 -26.39
N ILE A 140 14.01 18.00 -26.95
CA ILE A 140 14.74 16.76 -27.20
C ILE A 140 15.84 16.91 -28.25
N ASP A 141 15.59 17.67 -29.32
CA ASP A 141 16.59 17.94 -30.37
C ASP A 141 17.74 18.80 -29.85
N ASN A 142 17.43 19.83 -29.06
CA ASN A 142 18.43 20.64 -28.37
C ASN A 142 19.29 19.78 -27.42
N ARG A 143 18.64 18.82 -26.74
CA ARG A 143 19.35 17.89 -25.88
C ARG A 143 20.23 16.93 -26.68
N ARG A 144 19.78 16.43 -27.84
CA ARG A 144 20.60 15.62 -28.76
C ARG A 144 21.86 16.38 -29.17
N ALA A 145 21.74 17.64 -29.60
CA ALA A 145 22.87 18.45 -30.02
C ALA A 145 23.91 18.59 -28.90
N ARG A 146 23.47 18.95 -27.68
CA ARG A 146 24.33 19.03 -26.49
C ARG A 146 24.99 17.70 -26.13
N LEU A 147 24.26 16.59 -26.25
CA LEU A 147 24.81 15.27 -25.99
C LEU A 147 25.84 14.86 -27.05
N ALA A 148 25.63 15.22 -28.32
CA ALA A 148 26.57 14.95 -29.40
C ALA A 148 27.89 15.73 -29.21
N GLU A 149 27.84 16.97 -28.73
CA GLU A 149 29.04 17.74 -28.35
C GLU A 149 29.78 17.11 -27.16
N LEU A 150 29.04 16.63 -26.16
CA LEU A 150 29.61 16.01 -24.96
C LEU A 150 30.20 14.62 -25.22
N LEU A 151 29.61 13.88 -26.16
CA LEU A 151 29.88 12.46 -26.45
C LEU A 151 30.13 12.25 -27.96
N PRO A 152 31.26 12.75 -28.50
CA PRO A 152 31.58 12.57 -29.92
C PRO A 152 31.75 11.09 -30.31
N GLU A 153 32.05 10.22 -29.35
CA GLU A 153 32.22 8.78 -29.56
C GLU A 153 30.89 8.02 -29.63
N ALA A 154 29.78 8.64 -29.22
CA ALA A 154 28.48 7.98 -29.12
C ALA A 154 27.61 8.23 -30.36
N ARG A 155 27.04 7.16 -30.91
CA ARG A 155 25.96 7.26 -31.90
C ARG A 155 24.62 7.41 -31.16
N ILE A 156 24.03 8.59 -31.26
CA ILE A 156 22.80 8.97 -30.55
C ILE A 156 21.65 9.07 -31.56
N GLU A 157 20.54 8.38 -31.27
CA GLU A 157 19.27 8.54 -32.00
C GLU A 157 18.12 8.89 -31.06
N ILE A 158 17.08 9.54 -31.61
CA ILE A 158 15.92 10.02 -30.86
C ILE A 158 14.73 9.07 -31.04
N ALA A 159 14.01 8.80 -29.94
CA ALA A 159 12.71 8.14 -29.96
C ALA A 159 11.70 8.84 -29.01
N HIS A 160 10.70 9.53 -29.58
CA HIS A 160 9.64 10.18 -28.80
C HIS A 160 8.23 9.80 -29.27
N GLY A 161 7.23 10.00 -28.41
CA GLY A 161 5.87 9.44 -28.58
C GLY A 161 5.05 10.08 -29.70
N GLN A 162 5.51 11.23 -30.20
CA GLN A 162 4.89 11.96 -31.31
C GLN A 162 5.44 11.53 -32.68
N MET A 163 6.48 10.68 -32.72
CA MET A 163 7.00 10.15 -33.98
C MET A 163 5.98 9.25 -34.67
N HIS A 164 6.04 9.19 -36.00
CA HIS A 164 5.23 8.24 -36.75
C HIS A 164 5.60 6.80 -36.37
N GLU A 165 4.60 5.92 -36.25
CA GLU A 165 4.80 4.54 -35.78
C GLU A 165 5.87 3.78 -36.59
N ARG A 166 5.92 3.98 -37.92
CA ARG A 166 6.91 3.36 -38.82
C ARG A 166 8.34 3.84 -38.55
N GLU A 167 8.51 5.11 -38.18
CA GLU A 167 9.81 5.68 -37.86
C GLU A 167 10.29 5.18 -36.51
N LEU A 168 9.40 5.18 -35.51
CA LEU A 168 9.68 4.63 -34.19
C LEU A 168 10.10 3.16 -34.28
N GLU A 169 9.36 2.34 -35.04
CA GLU A 169 9.71 0.93 -35.27
C GLU A 169 11.09 0.77 -35.92
N ARG A 170 11.41 1.61 -36.90
CA ARG A 170 12.73 1.62 -37.55
C ARG A 170 13.83 1.95 -36.55
N VAL A 171 13.70 3.02 -35.78
CA VAL A 171 14.67 3.43 -34.75
C VAL A 171 14.84 2.32 -33.72
N MET A 172 13.74 1.69 -33.28
CA MET A 172 13.79 0.61 -32.31
C MET A 172 14.49 -0.65 -32.85
N ARG A 173 14.22 -1.02 -34.11
CA ARG A 173 14.91 -2.13 -34.77
C ARG A 173 16.41 -1.84 -34.91
N ASP A 174 16.75 -0.60 -35.29
CA ASP A 174 18.13 -0.15 -35.43
C ASP A 174 18.86 -0.14 -34.08
N PHE A 175 18.16 0.17 -32.99
CA PHE A 175 18.66 0.05 -31.62
C PHE A 175 18.90 -1.41 -31.25
N TYR A 176 17.93 -2.29 -31.50
CA TYR A 176 18.09 -3.73 -31.21
C TYR A 176 19.28 -4.36 -31.97
N GLN A 177 19.53 -3.90 -33.20
CA GLN A 177 20.65 -4.35 -34.03
C GLN A 177 22.00 -3.67 -33.70
N GLN A 178 22.06 -2.87 -32.63
CA GLN A 178 23.27 -2.15 -32.20
C GLN A 178 23.86 -1.20 -33.26
N ARG A 179 23.03 -0.66 -34.16
CA ARG A 179 23.51 0.31 -35.18
C ARG A 179 23.94 1.63 -34.54
N PHE A 180 23.34 1.95 -33.40
CA PHE A 180 23.68 3.06 -32.53
C PHE A 180 23.65 2.63 -31.06
N ASN A 181 24.26 3.44 -30.19
CA ASN A 181 24.58 3.04 -28.83
C ASN A 181 23.75 3.76 -27.77
N VAL A 182 23.28 4.98 -28.06
CA VAL A 182 22.53 5.80 -27.11
C VAL A 182 21.15 6.11 -27.69
N LEU A 183 20.10 5.70 -26.97
CA LEU A 183 18.73 6.06 -27.30
C LEU A 183 18.27 7.22 -26.42
N LEU A 184 18.15 8.41 -27.02
CA LEU A 184 17.54 9.57 -26.39
C LEU A 184 16.01 9.46 -26.53
N CYS A 185 15.32 9.18 -25.42
CA CYS A 185 13.91 8.83 -25.47
C CYS A 185 13.06 9.53 -24.41
N THR A 186 11.74 9.58 -24.66
CA THR A 186 10.75 9.92 -23.62
C THR A 186 10.30 8.65 -22.88
N THR A 187 9.25 8.74 -22.07
CA THR A 187 8.66 7.62 -21.32
C THR A 187 8.12 6.46 -22.17
N ILE A 188 8.26 6.46 -23.50
CA ILE A 188 7.84 5.33 -24.35
C ILE A 188 8.54 4.03 -23.96
N ILE A 189 9.77 4.09 -23.45
CA ILE A 189 10.49 2.89 -23.01
C ILE A 189 9.78 2.19 -21.83
N GLU A 190 8.85 2.87 -21.16
CA GLU A 190 7.96 2.28 -20.15
C GLU A 190 7.08 1.17 -20.75
N THR A 191 6.79 1.19 -22.06
CA THR A 191 5.97 0.19 -22.75
C THR A 191 6.79 -0.66 -23.70
N GLY A 192 7.14 -1.87 -23.25
CA GLY A 192 7.33 -3.01 -24.15
C GLY A 192 8.66 -3.12 -24.91
N ILE A 193 9.68 -2.35 -24.53
CA ILE A 193 11.01 -2.49 -25.14
C ILE A 193 11.93 -3.20 -24.15
N ASP A 194 12.38 -4.40 -24.53
CA ASP A 194 13.41 -5.15 -23.84
C ASP A 194 14.63 -5.25 -24.76
N VAL A 195 15.73 -4.64 -24.34
CA VAL A 195 17.01 -4.70 -25.02
C VAL A 195 18.02 -5.26 -24.02
N PRO A 196 18.43 -6.54 -24.16
CA PRO A 196 19.33 -7.20 -23.20
C PRO A 196 20.69 -6.50 -23.08
N THR A 197 21.12 -5.81 -24.13
CA THR A 197 22.39 -5.09 -24.24
C THR A 197 22.34 -3.70 -23.61
N ALA A 198 21.16 -3.21 -23.22
CA ALA A 198 21.00 -1.93 -22.56
C ALA A 198 21.08 -2.11 -21.03
N ASN A 199 22.26 -1.85 -20.46
CA ASN A 199 22.50 -2.03 -19.02
C ASN A 199 22.59 -0.71 -18.24
N THR A 200 22.66 0.42 -18.92
CA THR A 200 22.74 1.73 -18.27
C THR A 200 21.56 2.60 -18.66
N ILE A 201 20.87 3.15 -17.66
CA ILE A 201 19.82 4.16 -17.85
C ILE A 201 20.19 5.45 -17.14
N ILE A 202 20.03 6.56 -17.84
CA ILE A 202 20.23 7.92 -17.33
C ILE A 202 18.88 8.62 -17.41
N ILE A 203 18.36 9.06 -16.26
CA ILE A 203 17.06 9.74 -16.15
C ILE A 203 17.31 11.21 -15.86
N HIS A 204 17.08 12.06 -16.86
CA HIS A 204 17.11 13.50 -16.70
C HIS A 204 15.85 13.98 -15.97
N ARG A 205 16.00 14.90 -15.01
CA ARG A 205 14.89 15.46 -14.20
C ARG A 205 14.10 14.34 -13.48
N ALA A 206 14.80 13.46 -12.78
CA ALA A 206 14.20 12.36 -12.02
C ALA A 206 13.15 12.85 -10.99
N ASP A 207 13.27 14.09 -10.54
CA ASP A 207 12.36 14.77 -9.62
C ASP A 207 10.91 14.92 -10.15
N LYS A 208 10.74 15.01 -11.48
CA LYS A 208 9.41 15.14 -12.11
C LYS A 208 8.63 13.83 -12.19
N PHE A 209 9.27 12.68 -11.99
CA PHE A 209 8.64 11.37 -12.18
C PHE A 209 8.00 10.84 -10.90
N GLY A 210 6.96 10.02 -11.04
CA GLY A 210 6.38 9.25 -9.94
C GLY A 210 7.30 8.09 -9.52
N LEU A 211 7.16 7.61 -8.27
CA LEU A 211 7.96 6.50 -7.75
C LEU A 211 7.75 5.21 -8.57
N ALA A 212 6.49 4.90 -8.89
CA ALA A 212 6.14 3.78 -9.78
C ALA A 212 6.79 3.88 -11.17
N GLN A 213 6.77 5.08 -11.78
CA GLN A 213 7.39 5.30 -13.09
C GLN A 213 8.91 5.11 -13.02
N LEU A 214 9.57 5.69 -12.02
CA LEU A 214 11.01 5.52 -11.84
C LEU A 214 11.39 4.06 -11.64
N HIS A 215 10.60 3.30 -10.89
CA HIS A 215 10.81 1.86 -10.72
C HIS A 215 10.64 1.07 -12.01
N GLN A 216 9.60 1.36 -12.80
CA GLN A 216 9.37 0.72 -14.10
C GLN A 216 10.50 1.04 -15.08
N LEU A 217 10.92 2.31 -15.16
CA LEU A 217 12.05 2.77 -15.99
C LEU A 217 13.36 2.10 -15.58
N ARG A 218 13.63 2.03 -14.27
CA ARG A 218 14.78 1.29 -13.72
C ARG A 218 14.73 -0.17 -14.15
N GLY A 219 13.57 -0.82 -14.08
CA GLY A 219 13.39 -2.23 -14.47
C GLY A 219 13.57 -2.53 -15.97
N ARG A 220 13.76 -1.51 -16.82
CA ARG A 220 14.07 -1.67 -18.26
C ARG A 220 15.54 -1.99 -18.52
N VAL A 221 16.42 -1.83 -17.53
CA VAL A 221 17.84 -2.22 -17.61
C VAL A 221 18.14 -3.41 -16.71
N GLY A 222 19.29 -4.07 -16.93
CA GLY A 222 19.75 -5.17 -16.06
C GLY A 222 19.00 -6.48 -16.31
N ARG A 223 18.76 -6.80 -17.58
CA ARG A 223 18.21 -8.09 -18.02
C ARG A 223 19.29 -9.07 -18.48
N SER A 224 20.56 -8.63 -18.53
CA SER A 224 21.73 -9.47 -18.82
C SER A 224 22.42 -9.95 -17.54
N HIS A 225 23.49 -10.73 -17.69
CA HIS A 225 24.39 -11.13 -16.60
C HIS A 225 25.35 -10.02 -16.15
N HIS A 226 25.29 -8.84 -16.80
CA HIS A 226 26.17 -7.73 -16.46
C HIS A 226 25.50 -6.80 -15.44
N GLN A 227 26.35 -6.27 -14.54
CA GLN A 227 25.93 -5.22 -13.62
C GLN A 227 25.36 -4.03 -14.39
N ALA A 228 24.10 -3.70 -14.08
CA ALA A 228 23.37 -2.55 -14.61
C ALA A 228 23.42 -1.35 -13.66
N TYR A 229 23.28 -0.17 -14.23
CA TYR A 229 23.40 1.12 -13.54
C TYR A 229 22.22 2.03 -13.89
N ALA A 230 21.62 2.64 -12.88
CA ALA A 230 20.57 3.64 -13.03
C ALA A 230 21.03 4.97 -12.43
N TYR A 231 21.17 6.00 -13.26
CA TYR A 231 21.56 7.35 -12.85
C TYR A 231 20.33 8.25 -12.84
N LEU A 232 19.88 8.63 -11.65
CA LEU A 232 18.77 9.55 -11.42
C LEU A 232 19.34 10.96 -11.26
N MET A 233 19.18 11.79 -12.30
CA MET A 233 19.70 13.15 -12.30
C MET A 233 18.66 14.12 -11.77
N VAL A 234 19.07 14.91 -10.77
CA VAL A 234 18.24 15.95 -10.16
C VAL A 234 18.84 17.34 -10.39
N PRO A 235 18.00 18.39 -10.45
CA PRO A 235 18.48 19.76 -10.34
C PRO A 235 19.09 19.99 -8.94
N ASP A 236 19.73 21.15 -8.73
CA ASP A 236 20.34 21.49 -7.44
C ASP A 236 19.36 21.28 -6.26
N ALA A 237 19.91 20.84 -5.12
CA ALA A 237 19.14 20.41 -3.95
C ALA A 237 18.13 21.45 -3.43
N GLY A 238 18.37 22.76 -3.68
CA GLY A 238 17.44 23.83 -3.34
C GLY A 238 16.15 23.87 -4.18
N GLY A 239 16.09 23.16 -5.31
CA GLY A 239 14.92 23.08 -6.19
C GLY A 239 14.04 21.84 -6.00
N LEU A 240 14.41 20.93 -5.08
CA LEU A 240 13.66 19.70 -4.82
C LEU A 240 12.56 19.94 -3.78
N THR A 241 11.37 19.42 -4.04
CA THR A 241 10.31 19.36 -3.02
C THR A 241 10.63 18.26 -2.01
N LYS A 242 10.19 18.42 -0.74
CA LYS A 242 10.36 17.38 0.30
C LYS A 242 9.81 16.01 -0.13
N ASN A 243 8.73 15.99 -0.90
CA ASN A 243 8.16 14.76 -1.46
C ASN A 243 9.03 14.16 -2.56
N ALA A 244 9.70 14.97 -3.39
CA ALA A 244 10.64 14.46 -4.38
C ALA A 244 11.88 13.85 -3.72
N GLU A 245 12.41 14.48 -2.68
CA GLU A 245 13.55 13.97 -1.92
C GLU A 245 13.26 12.61 -1.29
N LYS A 246 12.14 12.48 -0.57
CA LYS A 246 11.70 11.19 0.01
C LYS A 246 11.51 10.10 -1.04
N ARG A 247 10.94 10.41 -2.21
CA ARG A 247 10.76 9.45 -3.30
C ARG A 247 12.10 8.97 -3.87
N LEU A 248 13.05 9.87 -4.05
CA LEU A 248 14.38 9.57 -4.58
C LEU A 248 15.23 8.79 -3.58
N GLU A 249 15.10 9.09 -2.29
CA GLU A 249 15.72 8.30 -1.21
C GLU A 249 15.13 6.89 -1.16
N ALA A 250 13.80 6.77 -1.22
CA ALA A 250 13.12 5.48 -1.26
C ALA A 250 13.60 4.60 -2.43
N ILE A 251 13.71 5.14 -3.65
CA ILE A 251 14.19 4.34 -4.79
C ILE A 251 15.68 3.96 -4.71
N GLN A 252 16.50 4.78 -4.06
CA GLN A 252 17.91 4.47 -3.84
C GLN A 252 18.06 3.33 -2.83
N ASN A 253 17.24 3.30 -1.77
CA ASN A 253 17.28 2.27 -0.74
C ASN A 253 16.66 0.94 -1.20
N LEU A 254 15.89 0.93 -2.29
CA LEU A 254 15.31 -0.27 -2.90
C LEU A 254 16.35 -1.00 -3.77
N GLU A 255 17.47 -1.43 -3.19
CA GLU A 255 18.53 -2.15 -3.92
C GLU A 255 18.20 -3.63 -4.18
N GLU A 256 17.23 -4.22 -3.46
CA GLU A 256 16.89 -5.64 -3.60
C GLU A 256 15.88 -5.93 -4.72
N LEU A 257 16.14 -7.02 -5.45
CA LEU A 257 15.23 -7.62 -6.42
C LEU A 257 14.03 -8.25 -5.68
N GLY A 258 12.81 -7.79 -5.98
CA GLY A 258 11.58 -8.11 -5.24
C GLY A 258 10.89 -6.89 -4.62
N SER A 259 11.51 -5.72 -4.72
CA SER A 259 11.08 -4.43 -4.17
C SER A 259 9.79 -3.83 -4.74
N GLY A 260 9.17 -4.42 -5.76
CA GLY A 260 7.93 -3.89 -6.36
C GLY A 260 6.76 -3.78 -5.38
N PHE A 261 6.70 -4.70 -4.41
CA PHE A 261 5.70 -4.69 -3.33
C PHE A 261 5.95 -3.57 -2.31
N TYR A 262 7.19 -3.46 -1.80
CA TYR A 262 7.59 -2.38 -0.89
C TYR A 262 7.45 -0.99 -1.52
N LEU A 263 7.72 -0.88 -2.82
CA LEU A 263 7.54 0.35 -3.59
C LEU A 263 6.06 0.76 -3.69
N ALA A 264 5.14 -0.18 -3.89
CA ALA A 264 3.70 0.11 -3.92
C ALA A 264 3.17 0.57 -2.55
N MET A 265 3.69 -0.01 -1.45
CA MET A 265 3.37 0.43 -0.08
C MET A 265 3.88 1.85 0.19
N HIS A 266 5.13 2.16 -0.14
CA HIS A 266 5.66 3.52 0.02
C HIS A 266 5.01 4.53 -0.94
N ASP A 267 4.65 4.15 -2.17
CA ASP A 267 3.93 5.06 -3.08
C ASP A 267 2.53 5.38 -2.54
N LEU A 268 1.86 4.41 -1.89
CA LEU A 268 0.58 4.63 -1.19
C LEU A 268 0.73 5.53 0.04
N GLU A 269 1.76 5.33 0.86
CA GLU A 269 2.05 6.18 2.02
C GLU A 269 2.42 7.62 1.63
N ILE A 270 3.20 7.78 0.55
CA ILE A 270 3.68 9.09 0.09
C ILE A 270 2.58 9.88 -0.64
N ARG A 271 1.71 9.21 -1.41
CA ARG A 271 0.59 9.88 -2.11
C ARG A 271 -0.63 10.09 -1.21
N GLY A 272 -0.74 9.32 -0.12
CA GLY A 272 -1.97 9.21 0.67
C GLY A 272 -3.05 8.44 -0.08
N ALA A 273 -3.88 7.67 0.62
CA ALA A 273 -4.93 6.82 0.04
C ALA A 273 -6.06 7.59 -0.71
N GLY A 274 -5.96 8.92 -0.82
CA GLY A 274 -7.02 9.83 -1.27
C GLY A 274 -7.33 9.81 -2.78
N GLU A 275 -6.44 9.32 -3.65
CA GLU A 275 -6.68 9.37 -5.11
C GLU A 275 -7.59 8.22 -5.61
N VAL A 276 -7.91 7.25 -4.76
CA VAL A 276 -8.66 6.03 -5.13
C VAL A 276 -10.18 6.27 -5.28
N LEU A 277 -10.69 7.42 -4.81
CA LEU A 277 -12.13 7.69 -4.69
C LEU A 277 -12.71 8.80 -5.60
N GLY A 278 -11.90 9.42 -6.46
CA GLY A 278 -12.39 10.38 -7.48
C GLY A 278 -11.96 11.83 -7.26
N GLU A 279 -12.10 12.62 -8.33
CA GLU A 279 -11.46 13.92 -8.56
C GLU A 279 -11.87 15.01 -7.54
N ASN A 280 -10.85 15.74 -7.10
CA ASN A 280 -10.90 16.98 -6.32
C ASN A 280 -11.39 16.89 -4.87
N GLN A 281 -10.44 16.75 -3.94
CA GLN A 281 -10.42 17.57 -2.71
C GLN A 281 -9.07 17.44 -1.99
N SER A 282 -8.27 18.50 -2.14
CA SER A 282 -6.99 18.70 -1.47
C SER A 282 -7.19 19.18 -0.03
N GLY A 283 -6.64 18.46 0.95
CA GLY A 283 -6.22 19.07 2.21
C GLY A 283 -6.67 18.34 3.48
N ASN A 284 -5.69 17.79 4.20
CA ASN A 284 -5.62 17.50 5.65
C ASN A 284 -6.74 16.70 6.34
N MET A 285 -7.85 16.35 5.69
CA MET A 285 -8.96 15.59 6.29
C MET A 285 -8.88 14.07 6.02
N GLN A 286 -7.88 13.61 5.27
CA GLN A 286 -7.84 12.26 4.66
C GLN A 286 -7.17 11.16 5.52
N GLU A 287 -6.38 11.51 6.53
CA GLU A 287 -5.61 10.52 7.30
C GLU A 287 -6.50 9.67 8.25
N VAL A 288 -7.60 10.25 8.73
CA VAL A 288 -8.57 9.57 9.62
C VAL A 288 -9.56 8.71 8.83
N GLY A 289 -9.79 9.03 7.55
CA GLY A 289 -10.83 8.40 6.73
C GLY A 289 -10.48 6.98 6.28
N PHE A 290 -9.22 6.69 5.96
CA PHE A 290 -8.82 5.39 5.43
C PHE A 290 -8.83 4.29 6.50
N ASP A 291 -8.29 4.57 7.69
CA ASP A 291 -8.29 3.61 8.81
C ASP A 291 -9.73 3.28 9.24
N LEU A 292 -10.59 4.30 9.39
CA LEU A 292 -12.00 4.12 9.74
C LEU A 292 -12.76 3.37 8.62
N TYR A 293 -12.50 3.70 7.36
CA TYR A 293 -13.10 3.01 6.22
C TYR A 293 -12.69 1.53 6.16
N THR A 294 -11.41 1.25 6.35
CA THR A 294 -10.86 -0.12 6.41
C THR A 294 -11.50 -0.90 7.55
N GLN A 295 -11.67 -0.28 8.72
CA GLN A 295 -12.37 -0.91 9.84
C GLN A 295 -13.86 -1.16 9.55
N MET A 296 -14.56 -0.20 8.94
CA MET A 296 -15.96 -0.35 8.53
C MET A 296 -16.14 -1.44 7.47
N LEU A 297 -15.24 -1.50 6.48
CA LEU A 297 -15.26 -2.51 5.42
C LEU A 297 -15.00 -3.91 6.00
N ASN A 298 -14.00 -4.04 6.88
CA ASN A 298 -13.69 -5.29 7.58
C ASN A 298 -14.86 -5.76 8.45
N ALA A 299 -15.51 -4.86 9.18
CA ALA A 299 -16.68 -5.17 9.97
C ALA A 299 -17.85 -5.66 9.08
N ALA A 300 -18.08 -4.98 7.95
CA ALA A 300 -19.13 -5.37 7.01
C ALA A 300 -18.87 -6.73 6.36
N VAL A 301 -17.63 -7.01 5.96
CA VAL A 301 -17.24 -8.31 5.37
C VAL A 301 -17.36 -9.45 6.40
N ARG A 302 -16.97 -9.23 7.66
CA ARG A 302 -17.17 -10.22 8.74
C ARG A 302 -18.65 -10.49 8.98
N ALA A 303 -19.48 -9.45 9.02
CA ALA A 303 -20.92 -9.58 9.19
C ALA A 303 -21.55 -10.41 8.06
N LEU A 304 -21.21 -10.09 6.80
CA LEU A 304 -21.68 -10.79 5.61
C LEU A 304 -21.22 -12.26 5.56
N ARG A 305 -19.96 -12.56 5.90
CA ARG A 305 -19.46 -13.94 6.01
C ARG A 305 -20.17 -14.75 7.10
N SER A 306 -20.65 -14.09 8.15
CA SER A 306 -21.43 -14.71 9.23
C SER A 306 -22.94 -14.75 8.98
N GLY A 307 -23.41 -14.30 7.80
CA GLY A 307 -24.84 -14.25 7.45
C GLY A 307 -25.65 -13.20 8.22
N ARG A 308 -24.99 -12.18 8.79
CA ARG A 308 -25.63 -11.08 9.54
C ARG A 308 -25.63 -9.79 8.71
N GLU A 309 -26.66 -8.96 8.85
CA GLU A 309 -26.66 -7.63 8.25
C GLU A 309 -25.54 -6.77 8.87
N PRO A 310 -24.75 -6.06 8.03
CA PRO A 310 -23.67 -5.22 8.53
C PRO A 310 -24.24 -3.96 9.21
N ASP A 311 -24.11 -3.89 10.55
CA ASP A 311 -24.35 -2.65 11.28
C ASP A 311 -23.18 -1.69 11.01
N LEU A 312 -23.37 -0.79 10.05
CA LEU A 312 -22.36 0.20 9.61
C LEU A 312 -21.93 1.16 10.75
N LEU A 313 -22.68 1.22 11.85
CA LEU A 313 -22.36 2.02 13.03
C LEU A 313 -21.62 1.22 14.11
N ALA A 314 -21.45 -0.10 13.97
CA ALA A 314 -20.76 -0.94 14.94
C ALA A 314 -19.30 -0.52 15.24
N PRO A 315 -18.48 -0.08 14.26
CA PRO A 315 -17.11 0.39 14.54
C PRO A 315 -17.06 1.67 15.38
N LEU A 316 -18.16 2.43 15.43
CA LEU A 316 -18.32 3.64 16.23
C LEU A 316 -19.03 3.37 17.57
N ARG A 317 -19.54 2.15 17.78
CA ARG A 317 -20.36 1.82 18.94
C ARG A 317 -19.51 1.23 20.06
N VAL A 318 -19.38 2.06 21.10
CA VAL A 318 -18.98 1.80 22.48
C VAL A 318 -17.47 1.70 22.72
N VAL A 319 -16.79 2.85 22.68
CA VAL A 319 -15.59 3.02 23.50
C VAL A 319 -16.05 2.98 24.96
N THR A 320 -15.71 1.92 25.68
CA THR A 320 -15.94 1.86 27.13
C THR A 320 -15.10 2.96 27.77
N GLU A 321 -15.73 3.99 28.33
CA GLU A 321 -15.00 5.04 29.07
C GLU A 321 -14.56 4.48 30.42
N ILE A 322 -13.26 4.41 30.69
CA ILE A 322 -12.72 3.88 31.95
C ILE A 322 -11.92 4.97 32.65
N ASN A 323 -12.40 5.38 33.82
CA ASN A 323 -11.70 6.31 34.70
C ASN A 323 -11.36 5.60 36.02
N LEU A 324 -10.06 5.45 36.30
CA LEU A 324 -9.56 4.81 37.53
C LEU A 324 -9.00 5.83 38.55
N HIS A 325 -9.07 7.13 38.24
CA HIS A 325 -8.48 8.20 39.05
C HIS A 325 -6.98 7.99 39.35
N VAL A 326 -6.25 7.35 38.44
CA VAL A 326 -4.80 7.14 38.49
C VAL A 326 -4.19 7.51 37.14
N PRO A 327 -2.94 7.99 37.10
CA PRO A 327 -2.27 8.31 35.83
C PRO A 327 -2.04 7.03 35.02
N ALA A 328 -2.86 6.79 34.00
CA ALA A 328 -2.75 5.67 33.08
C ALA A 328 -2.09 6.15 31.78
N LEU A 329 -0.76 6.19 31.75
CA LEU A 329 0.02 6.68 30.61
C LEU A 329 1.39 6.01 30.52
N LEU A 330 1.99 6.02 29.33
CA LEU A 330 3.38 5.69 29.09
C LEU A 330 4.26 6.94 29.38
N PRO A 331 5.07 6.92 30.46
CA PRO A 331 5.91 8.07 30.81
C PRO A 331 6.96 8.37 29.73
N SER A 332 7.32 9.64 29.56
CA SER A 332 8.41 10.07 28.68
C SER A 332 9.74 9.41 29.04
N ASP A 333 9.93 9.12 30.32
CA ASP A 333 11.18 8.56 30.85
C ASP A 333 11.31 7.05 30.55
N TYR A 334 10.20 6.39 30.19
CA TYR A 334 10.16 4.98 29.82
C TYR A 334 10.20 4.80 28.29
N VAL A 335 9.43 5.60 27.55
CA VAL A 335 9.47 5.64 26.08
C VAL A 335 9.76 7.08 25.63
N GLY A 336 11.03 7.36 25.34
CA GLY A 336 11.48 8.69 24.95
C GLY A 336 11.01 9.13 23.55
N ASP A 337 10.90 8.19 22.61
CA ASP A 337 10.44 8.49 21.24
C ASP A 337 8.91 8.62 21.19
N VAL A 338 8.45 9.81 20.79
CA VAL A 338 7.03 10.14 20.65
C VAL A 338 6.32 9.26 19.62
N HIS A 339 6.98 8.91 18.51
CA HIS A 339 6.39 8.06 17.47
C HIS A 339 6.19 6.63 17.96
N GLN A 340 7.18 6.08 18.68
CA GLN A 340 7.06 4.74 19.27
C GLN A 340 5.97 4.69 20.32
N ARG A 341 5.85 5.74 21.14
CA ARG A 341 4.81 5.85 22.17
C ARG A 341 3.40 5.90 21.55
N LEU A 342 3.20 6.70 20.50
CA LEU A 342 1.94 6.77 19.74
C LEU A 342 1.59 5.43 19.09
N SER A 343 2.58 4.78 18.46
CA SER A 343 2.41 3.44 17.89
C SER A 343 1.97 2.42 18.95
N MET A 344 2.56 2.50 20.15
CA MET A 344 2.22 1.60 21.24
C MET A 344 0.82 1.85 21.82
N TYR A 345 0.40 3.12 21.95
CA TYR A 345 -0.99 3.44 22.30
C TYR A 345 -1.98 2.86 21.26
N LYS A 346 -1.68 2.99 19.96
CA LYS A 346 -2.52 2.41 18.89
C LYS A 346 -2.58 0.89 19.00
N LYS A 347 -1.45 0.22 19.26
CA LYS A 347 -1.38 -1.24 19.46
C LYS A 347 -2.18 -1.72 20.68
N LEU A 348 -2.12 -1.00 21.80
CA LEU A 348 -2.87 -1.34 23.02
C LEU A 348 -4.38 -1.12 22.83
N ALA A 349 -4.77 -0.07 22.12
CA ALA A 349 -6.18 0.23 21.83
C ALA A 349 -6.81 -0.73 20.81
N SER A 350 -6.01 -1.34 19.93
CA SER A 350 -6.46 -2.29 18.90
C SER A 350 -6.37 -3.76 19.33
N ALA A 351 -5.89 -4.05 20.53
CA ALA A 351 -5.88 -5.41 21.06
C ALA A 351 -7.32 -5.87 21.37
N ASP A 352 -7.74 -6.99 20.78
CA ASP A 352 -9.09 -7.55 20.90
C ASP A 352 -9.14 -8.75 21.86
N SER A 353 -7.98 -9.24 22.30
CA SER A 353 -7.85 -10.39 23.21
C SER A 353 -6.90 -10.14 24.37
N GLU A 354 -7.08 -10.90 25.45
CA GLU A 354 -6.19 -10.83 26.61
C GLU A 354 -4.78 -11.36 26.29
N ASP A 355 -4.68 -12.37 25.42
CA ASP A 355 -3.40 -12.93 24.97
C ASP A 355 -2.58 -11.92 24.16
N GLU A 356 -3.24 -11.17 23.27
CA GLU A 356 -2.59 -10.07 22.55
C GLU A 356 -2.10 -8.99 23.51
N LEU A 357 -2.90 -8.65 24.52
CA LEU A 357 -2.53 -7.66 25.53
C LEU A 357 -1.29 -8.11 26.33
N ILE A 358 -1.22 -9.39 26.68
CA ILE A 358 -0.06 -10.01 27.34
C ILE A 358 1.16 -9.95 26.42
N GLY A 359 1.01 -10.30 25.14
CA GLY A 359 2.10 -10.19 24.16
C GLY A 359 2.61 -8.74 24.00
N ARG A 360 1.72 -7.74 24.05
CA ARG A 360 2.13 -6.31 24.06
C ARG A 360 2.82 -5.91 25.34
N GLN A 361 2.39 -6.45 26.47
CA GLN A 361 3.04 -6.24 27.75
C GLN A 361 4.47 -6.82 27.75
N GLU A 362 4.66 -8.01 27.19
CA GLU A 362 5.97 -8.64 27.03
C GLU A 362 6.85 -7.83 26.07
N GLU A 363 6.31 -7.35 24.94
CA GLU A 363 7.02 -6.47 23.99
C GLU A 363 7.53 -5.18 24.69
N LEU A 364 6.73 -4.61 25.59
CA LEU A 364 7.12 -3.44 26.39
C LEU A 364 8.25 -3.77 27.39
N VAL A 365 8.14 -4.90 28.08
CA VAL A 365 9.12 -5.31 29.09
C VAL A 365 10.46 -5.67 28.46
N ASP A 366 10.45 -6.37 27.33
CA ASP A 366 11.66 -6.77 26.60
C ASP A 366 12.42 -5.56 26.05
N ARG A 367 11.69 -4.57 25.52
CA ARG A 367 12.30 -3.40 24.88
C ARG A 367 12.70 -2.28 25.84
N TYR A 368 11.92 -2.05 26.89
CA TYR A 368 12.08 -0.88 27.76
C TYR A 368 12.31 -1.25 29.25
N GLY A 369 12.30 -2.53 29.59
CA GLY A 369 12.51 -3.02 30.95
C GLY A 369 11.26 -2.96 31.83
N LYS A 370 11.43 -2.84 33.15
CA LYS A 370 10.33 -2.97 34.11
C LYS A 370 9.26 -1.88 33.94
N LEU A 371 7.99 -2.28 33.82
CA LEU A 371 6.84 -1.38 33.68
C LEU A 371 6.67 -0.44 34.89
N PRO A 372 6.63 0.88 34.68
CA PRO A 372 6.23 1.86 35.69
C PRO A 372 4.78 1.66 36.15
N GLU A 373 4.41 2.17 37.33
CA GLU A 373 3.04 2.07 37.85
C GLU A 373 2.01 2.69 36.90
N ALA A 374 2.33 3.81 36.25
CA ALA A 374 1.46 4.45 35.27
C ALA A 374 1.22 3.60 34.00
N ALA A 375 2.25 2.85 33.57
CA ALA A 375 2.14 1.94 32.43
C ALA A 375 1.36 0.68 32.78
N LYS A 376 1.50 0.18 34.01
CA LYS A 376 0.67 -0.93 34.52
C LYS A 376 -0.79 -0.54 34.57
N ALA A 377 -1.10 0.64 35.12
CA ALA A 377 -2.45 1.18 35.15
C ALA A 377 -3.06 1.29 33.74
N LEU A 378 -2.28 1.69 32.74
CA LEU A 378 -2.70 1.73 31.33
C LEU A 378 -3.02 0.33 30.77
N ILE A 379 -2.21 -0.68 31.07
CA ILE A 379 -2.51 -2.05 30.62
C ILE A 379 -3.78 -2.56 31.30
N ASP A 380 -3.95 -2.27 32.59
CA ASP A 380 -5.13 -2.69 33.34
C ASP A 380 -6.42 -1.99 32.88
N THR A 381 -6.37 -0.73 32.43
CA THR A 381 -7.54 -0.08 31.80
C THR A 381 -7.92 -0.80 30.52
N HIS A 382 -6.97 -1.17 29.65
CA HIS A 382 -7.26 -1.92 28.44
C HIS A 382 -7.77 -3.34 28.72
N ARG A 383 -7.27 -4.01 29.77
CA ARG A 383 -7.80 -5.31 30.21
C ARG A 383 -9.25 -5.17 30.70
N LEU A 384 -9.57 -4.13 31.49
CA LEU A 384 -10.94 -3.84 31.92
C LEU A 384 -11.86 -3.50 30.74
N ARG A 385 -11.35 -2.83 29.71
CA ARG A 385 -12.08 -2.55 28.46
C ARG A 385 -12.53 -3.83 27.78
N LEU A 386 -11.62 -4.80 27.60
CA LEU A 386 -11.93 -6.09 26.96
C LEU A 386 -13.02 -6.87 27.70
N VAL A 387 -13.00 -6.84 29.04
CA VAL A 387 -14.02 -7.49 29.86
C VAL A 387 -15.33 -6.69 29.84
N GLY A 388 -15.23 -5.36 29.90
CA GLY A 388 -16.37 -4.44 29.88
C GLY A 388 -17.15 -4.48 28.57
N GLU A 389 -16.47 -4.53 27.43
CA GLU A 389 -17.10 -4.63 26.10
C GLU A 389 -17.95 -5.92 25.99
N LYS A 390 -17.44 -7.06 26.50
CA LYS A 390 -18.20 -8.32 26.53
C LYS A 390 -19.46 -8.26 27.40
N LEU A 391 -19.44 -7.44 28.45
CA LEU A 391 -20.53 -7.27 29.40
C LEU A 391 -21.45 -6.09 29.07
N GLY A 392 -21.23 -5.38 27.95
CA GLY A 392 -22.00 -4.20 27.56
C GLY A 392 -21.82 -3.01 28.51
N VAL A 393 -20.63 -2.85 29.10
CA VAL A 393 -20.31 -1.71 29.95
C VAL A 393 -20.03 -0.49 29.08
N LYS A 394 -20.73 0.62 29.32
CA LYS A 394 -20.54 1.89 28.62
C LYS A 394 -19.50 2.77 29.31
N LYS A 395 -19.54 2.82 30.65
CA LYS A 395 -18.65 3.66 31.45
C LYS A 395 -18.33 3.02 32.79
N ILE A 396 -17.06 3.08 33.19
CA ILE A 396 -16.56 2.68 34.49
C ILE A 396 -15.90 3.90 35.11
N ASP A 397 -16.37 4.30 36.28
CA ASP A 397 -15.77 5.38 37.07
C ASP A 397 -15.44 4.86 38.46
N ALA A 398 -14.17 4.53 38.69
CA ALA A 398 -13.67 3.97 39.94
C ALA A 398 -12.83 5.02 40.69
N SER A 399 -13.39 5.56 41.77
CA SER A 399 -12.70 6.44 42.72
C SER A 399 -12.24 5.65 43.96
N SER A 400 -11.59 6.33 44.91
CA SER A 400 -11.16 5.74 46.19
C SER A 400 -12.31 5.26 47.07
N ASP A 401 -13.47 5.91 46.98
CA ASP A 401 -14.58 5.70 47.92
C ASP A 401 -15.83 5.13 47.22
N VAL A 402 -15.95 5.35 45.91
CA VAL A 402 -17.13 4.96 45.12
C VAL A 402 -16.71 4.43 43.75
N ILE A 403 -17.28 3.30 43.35
CA ILE A 403 -17.18 2.76 42.00
C ILE A 403 -18.55 2.84 41.34
N VAL A 404 -18.63 3.46 40.16
CA VAL A 404 -19.85 3.59 39.36
C VAL A 404 -19.63 2.87 38.03
N ILE A 405 -20.51 1.93 37.72
CA ILE A 405 -20.51 1.19 36.45
C ILE A 405 -21.82 1.51 35.74
N GLN A 406 -21.73 2.04 34.53
CA GLN A 406 -22.86 2.29 33.65
C GLN A 406 -22.88 1.26 32.52
N PHE A 407 -24.00 0.57 32.39
CA PHE A 407 -24.26 -0.41 31.34
C PHE A 407 -25.03 0.22 30.17
N ILE A 408 -25.09 -0.49 29.04
CA ILE A 408 -25.97 -0.15 27.92
C ILE A 408 -27.45 -0.49 28.24
N PRO A 409 -28.43 0.08 27.52
CA PRO A 409 -29.87 -0.12 27.78
C PRO A 409 -30.37 -1.57 27.65
N ASP A 410 -29.61 -2.46 27.00
CA ASP A 410 -29.89 -3.90 26.87
C ASP A 410 -28.58 -4.69 27.00
N PRO A 411 -28.08 -4.92 28.23
CA PRO A 411 -26.79 -5.54 28.41
C PRO A 411 -26.85 -7.06 28.20
N PRO A 412 -25.81 -7.69 27.63
CA PRO A 412 -25.77 -9.12 27.33
C PRO A 412 -25.51 -10.00 28.57
N PHE A 413 -26.13 -9.69 29.71
CA PHE A 413 -26.05 -10.49 30.94
C PHE A 413 -27.41 -10.63 31.63
N ASP A 414 -27.57 -11.70 32.39
CA ASP A 414 -28.79 -11.98 33.15
C ASP A 414 -28.99 -10.96 34.28
N THR A 415 -29.99 -10.08 34.14
CA THR A 415 -30.36 -9.06 35.11
C THR A 415 -30.72 -9.67 36.48
N ALA A 416 -31.15 -10.93 36.54
CA ALA A 416 -31.44 -11.63 37.79
C ALA A 416 -30.18 -11.91 38.63
N LYS A 417 -29.01 -12.12 38.00
CA LYS A 417 -27.73 -12.30 38.72
C LYS A 417 -27.26 -11.00 39.36
N LEU A 418 -27.42 -9.88 38.65
CA LEU A 418 -27.09 -8.56 39.19
C LEU A 418 -27.94 -8.24 40.42
N ILE A 419 -29.24 -8.55 40.40
CA ILE A 419 -30.14 -8.38 41.54
C ILE A 419 -29.73 -9.29 42.72
N ARG A 420 -29.36 -10.56 42.47
CA ARG A 420 -28.86 -11.47 43.53
C ARG A 420 -27.55 -10.98 44.16
N LEU A 421 -26.64 -10.46 43.35
CA LEU A 421 -25.36 -9.92 43.82
C LEU A 421 -25.57 -8.69 44.71
N MET A 422 -26.55 -7.85 44.37
CA MET A 422 -26.98 -6.71 45.18
C MET A 422 -27.62 -7.14 46.51
N GLN A 423 -28.45 -8.18 46.51
CA GLN A 423 -29.07 -8.70 47.74
C GLN A 423 -28.03 -9.28 48.72
N GLY A 424 -26.91 -9.79 48.21
CA GLY A 424 -25.80 -10.31 49.02
C GLY A 424 -24.84 -9.25 49.58
N SER A 425 -24.86 -8.01 49.06
CA SER A 425 -23.84 -6.99 49.39
C SER A 425 -24.47 -5.69 49.90
N LYS A 426 -24.24 -5.33 51.17
CA LYS A 426 -24.75 -4.08 51.78
C LYS A 426 -24.21 -2.79 51.15
N THR A 427 -23.16 -2.88 50.32
CA THR A 427 -22.43 -1.75 49.73
C THR A 427 -22.82 -1.43 48.29
N MET A 428 -23.71 -2.21 47.67
CA MET A 428 -24.08 -2.06 46.25
C MET A 428 -25.50 -1.50 46.10
N ARG A 429 -25.66 -0.41 45.34
CA ARG A 429 -26.94 0.26 45.09
C ARG A 429 -27.12 0.53 43.60
N LEU A 430 -28.35 0.41 43.10
CA LEU A 430 -28.71 0.90 41.76
C LEU A 430 -28.92 2.41 41.82
N ALA A 431 -28.27 3.14 40.92
CA ALA A 431 -28.38 4.59 40.74
C ALA A 431 -29.08 4.92 39.41
N GLY A 432 -30.23 4.30 39.17
CA GLY A 432 -30.97 4.31 37.90
C GLY A 432 -31.05 2.91 37.26
N PRO A 433 -31.76 2.75 36.13
CA PRO A 433 -31.95 1.45 35.47
C PRO A 433 -30.66 0.87 34.88
N GLU A 434 -29.67 1.72 34.59
CA GLU A 434 -28.45 1.35 33.85
C GLU A 434 -27.16 1.57 34.66
N ARG A 435 -27.25 1.96 35.94
CA ARG A 435 -26.08 2.37 36.73
C ARG A 435 -25.99 1.62 38.05
N LEU A 436 -24.88 0.94 38.25
CA LEU A 436 -24.52 0.27 39.49
C LEU A 436 -23.51 1.13 40.25
N ARG A 437 -23.80 1.44 41.51
CA ARG A 437 -22.93 2.19 42.42
C ARG A 437 -22.49 1.28 43.57
N ILE A 438 -21.19 1.22 43.81
CA ILE A 438 -20.57 0.45 44.87
C ILE A 438 -19.86 1.44 45.79
N GLU A 439 -20.30 1.54 47.04
CA GLU A 439 -19.72 2.42 48.05
C GLU A 439 -18.77 1.60 48.92
N GLU A 440 -17.49 1.59 48.57
CA GLU A 440 -16.46 0.81 49.25
C GLU A 440 -15.13 1.54 49.23
N LYS A 441 -14.52 1.75 50.41
CA LYS A 441 -13.22 2.40 50.54
C LYS A 441 -12.12 1.47 50.07
N THR A 442 -11.51 1.78 48.94
CA THR A 442 -10.41 1.04 48.34
C THR A 442 -9.11 1.82 48.48
N VAL A 443 -8.24 1.33 49.35
CA VAL A 443 -6.98 2.00 49.75
C VAL A 443 -5.95 2.02 48.61
N ASN A 444 -5.97 1.03 47.72
CA ASN A 444 -4.96 0.88 46.66
C ASN A 444 -5.57 0.59 45.28
N THR A 445 -4.86 0.96 44.20
CA THR A 445 -5.29 0.75 42.80
C THR A 445 -5.50 -0.73 42.50
N ASP A 446 -4.60 -1.60 42.98
CA ASP A 446 -4.72 -3.05 42.80
C ASP A 446 -5.98 -3.62 43.47
N ALA A 447 -6.36 -3.08 44.64
CA ALA A 447 -7.59 -3.47 45.33
C ALA A 447 -8.85 -3.02 44.56
N ARG A 448 -8.82 -1.84 43.92
CA ARG A 448 -9.90 -1.37 43.03
C ARG A 448 -10.07 -2.28 41.82
N LEU A 449 -8.95 -2.62 41.17
CA LEU A 449 -8.92 -3.50 40.02
C LEU A 449 -9.41 -4.91 40.36
N GLN A 450 -8.98 -5.45 41.50
CA GLN A 450 -9.43 -6.75 41.98
C GLN A 450 -10.94 -6.75 42.25
N ARG A 451 -11.47 -5.70 42.87
CA ARG A 451 -12.91 -5.59 43.15
C ARG A 451 -13.74 -5.48 41.86
N LEU A 452 -13.29 -4.68 40.89
CA LEU A 452 -13.91 -4.62 39.56
C LEU A 452 -13.90 -5.98 38.86
N ARG A 453 -12.79 -6.74 38.95
CA ARG A 453 -12.68 -8.08 38.40
C ARG A 453 -13.61 -9.09 39.08
N GLU A 454 -13.76 -9.02 40.41
CA GLU A 454 -14.71 -9.86 41.14
C GLU A 454 -16.15 -9.58 40.71
N VAL A 455 -16.52 -8.30 40.61
CA VAL A 455 -17.84 -7.88 40.13
C VAL A 455 -18.07 -8.36 38.70
N PHE A 456 -17.10 -8.19 37.79
CA PHE A 456 -17.22 -8.66 36.42
C PHE A 456 -17.23 -10.19 36.30
N ARG A 457 -16.48 -10.93 37.11
CA ARG A 457 -16.56 -12.40 37.15
C ARG A 457 -17.93 -12.87 37.63
N ALA A 458 -18.48 -12.22 38.65
CA ALA A 458 -19.77 -12.61 39.20
C ALA A 458 -20.94 -12.28 38.25
N ILE A 459 -20.79 -11.26 37.41
CA ILE A 459 -21.76 -10.92 36.35
C ILE A 459 -21.55 -11.78 35.09
N GLY A 460 -20.29 -12.08 34.74
CA GLY A 460 -19.91 -12.70 33.47
C GLY A 460 -19.81 -14.23 33.46
N GLN A 461 -19.85 -14.92 34.60
CA GLN A 461 -19.98 -16.38 34.61
C GLN A 461 -21.36 -16.78 34.10
N SER A 462 -21.42 -17.22 32.84
CA SER A 462 -22.51 -18.04 32.29
C SER A 462 -22.31 -19.48 32.66
#